data_AF-A0A1F3Y5N5-F1
#
_entry.id   AF-A0A1F3Y5N5-F1
#
_cell.length_a   1.000
_cell.length_b   1.000
_cell.length_c   1.000
_cell.angle_alpha   90.00
_cell.angle_beta   90.00
_cell.angle_gamma   90.00
#
_symmetry.space_group_name_H-M   'P 1'
#
loop_
_entity.id
_entity.type
_entity.pdbx_description
1 polymer ?
#
loop_
_entity_poly.entity_id
_entity_poly.type
_entity_poly.pdbx_seq_one_letter_code
_entity_poly.pdbx_strand_id
1 'polypeptide(L)'
;MDKQRKTELIQRSLGLRHKLKVHDSMKNPETHEELSVMLLCKWEFEDELKAIEEVLLESRIKNVAAKKAAIERENDRLDQELQEEMRETANQAPMTAKKKKKPSEAK
;
A
#
# COMPACT_ATOMS: atom_id res chain seq x y z
N MET A 1 7.43 11.33 -0.46
CA MET A 1 8.75 11.14 -1.11
C MET A 1 8.55 11.38 -2.60
N ASP A 2 9.42 12.16 -3.21
CA ASP A 2 9.39 12.40 -4.65
C ASP A 2 9.72 11.12 -5.46
N LYS A 3 9.18 11.00 -6.67
CA LYS A 3 9.34 9.83 -7.54
C LYS A 3 10.80 9.65 -7.96
N GLN A 4 11.49 10.72 -8.34
CA GLN A 4 12.89 10.67 -8.74
C GLN A 4 13.75 10.22 -7.56
N ARG A 5 13.53 10.83 -6.38
CA ARG A 5 14.24 10.43 -5.16
C ARG A 5 14.03 8.95 -4.80
N LYS A 6 12.81 8.43 -4.97
CA LYS A 6 12.52 7.01 -4.75
C LYS A 6 13.30 6.12 -5.73
N THR A 7 13.33 6.47 -7.01
CA THR A 7 14.08 5.72 -8.03
C THR A 7 15.58 5.73 -7.73
N GLU A 8 16.15 6.87 -7.35
CA GLU A 8 17.57 6.98 -6.96
C GLU A 8 17.90 6.06 -5.79
N LEU A 9 17.07 6.05 -4.74
CA LEU A 9 17.27 5.17 -3.58
C LEU A 9 17.20 3.68 -3.96
N ILE A 10 16.28 3.29 -4.86
CA ILE A 10 16.17 1.92 -5.37
C ILE A 10 17.41 1.55 -6.21
N GLN A 11 17.86 2.43 -7.08
CA GLN A 11 19.07 2.18 -7.88
C GLN A 11 20.30 2.05 -6.99
N ARG A 12 20.41 2.89 -5.97
CA ARG A 12 21.51 2.86 -4.99
C ARG A 12 21.49 1.56 -4.18
N SER A 13 20.33 1.12 -3.69
CA SER A 13 20.22 -0.15 -2.95
C SER A 13 20.59 -1.37 -3.82
N LEU A 14 20.21 -1.38 -5.10
CA LEU A 14 20.64 -2.40 -6.05
C LEU A 14 22.16 -2.39 -6.27
N GLY A 15 22.76 -1.21 -6.41
CA GLY A 15 24.21 -1.05 -6.52
C GLY A 15 24.95 -1.57 -5.29
N LEU A 16 24.46 -1.28 -4.08
CA LEU A 16 25.05 -1.78 -2.83
C LEU A 16 24.95 -3.30 -2.72
N ARG A 17 23.79 -3.89 -3.04
CA ARG A 17 23.62 -5.35 -3.08
C ARG A 17 24.61 -6.02 -4.04
N HIS A 18 24.86 -5.40 -5.19
CA HIS A 18 25.87 -5.89 -6.13
C HIS A 18 27.28 -5.79 -5.53
N LYS A 19 27.67 -4.66 -4.92
CA LYS A 19 28.97 -4.50 -4.26
C LYS A 19 29.19 -5.52 -3.14
N LEU A 20 28.17 -5.78 -2.32
CA LEU A 20 28.21 -6.82 -1.30
C LEU A 20 28.46 -8.21 -1.91
N LYS A 21 27.77 -8.52 -3.01
CA LYS A 21 27.98 -9.79 -3.70
C LYS A 21 29.38 -9.92 -4.30
N VAL A 22 29.95 -8.83 -4.80
CA VAL A 22 31.35 -8.77 -5.24
C VAL A 22 32.28 -9.06 -4.07
N HIS A 23 32.08 -8.39 -2.93
CA HIS A 23 32.86 -8.65 -1.70
C HIS A 23 32.85 -10.13 -1.28
N ASP A 24 31.70 -10.79 -1.36
CA ASP A 24 31.59 -12.23 -1.03
C ASP A 24 32.35 -13.14 -2.02
N SER A 25 32.68 -12.63 -3.22
CA SER A 25 33.43 -13.34 -4.25
C SER A 25 34.89 -12.90 -4.38
N MET A 26 35.32 -11.91 -3.59
CA MET A 26 36.71 -11.45 -3.60
C MET A 26 37.63 -12.53 -3.04
N LYS A 27 38.89 -12.51 -3.49
CA LYS A 27 39.94 -13.36 -2.92
C LYS A 27 40.08 -13.03 -1.43
N ASN A 28 40.34 -14.05 -0.62
CA ASN A 28 40.62 -13.85 0.79
C ASN A 28 41.83 -12.92 0.97
N PRO A 29 41.74 -11.97 1.92
CA PRO A 29 42.84 -11.07 2.25
C PRO A 29 44.04 -11.87 2.76
N GLU A 30 45.24 -11.43 2.37
CA GLU A 30 46.50 -12.09 2.76
C GLU A 30 47.10 -11.48 4.03
N THR A 31 46.67 -10.28 4.39
CA THR A 31 47.11 -9.56 5.58
C THR A 31 45.95 -9.19 6.52
N HIS A 32 46.26 -9.00 7.80
CA HIS A 32 45.27 -8.51 8.78
C HIS A 32 44.77 -7.10 8.44
N GLU A 33 45.62 -6.28 7.83
CA GLU A 33 45.25 -4.94 7.37
C GLU A 33 44.23 -5.02 6.24
N GLU A 34 44.49 -5.84 5.21
CA GLU A 34 43.55 -6.07 4.11
C GLU A 34 42.21 -6.65 4.61
N LEU A 35 42.26 -7.57 5.58
CA LEU A 35 41.06 -8.12 6.20
C LEU A 35 40.24 -7.05 6.89
N SER A 36 40.89 -6.17 7.66
CA SER A 36 40.22 -5.10 8.39
C SER A 36 39.57 -4.10 7.44
N VAL A 37 40.26 -3.71 6.37
CA VAL A 37 39.71 -2.83 5.32
C VAL A 37 38.53 -3.50 4.64
N MET A 38 38.66 -4.77 4.25
CA MET A 38 37.59 -5.50 3.57
C MET A 38 36.33 -5.62 4.43
N LEU A 39 36.49 -5.90 5.73
CA LEU A 39 35.37 -5.99 6.68
C LEU A 39 34.71 -4.64 6.92
N LEU A 40 35.51 -3.58 7.10
CA LEU A 40 34.99 -2.23 7.30
C LEU A 40 34.15 -1.79 6.10
N CYS A 41 34.67 -1.94 4.88
CA CYS A 41 33.94 -1.63 3.65
C CYS A 41 32.64 -2.43 3.53
N LYS A 42 32.66 -3.73 3.89
CA LYS A 42 31.46 -4.58 3.86
C LYS A 42 30.41 -4.06 4.84
N TRP A 43 30.80 -3.73 6.08
CA TRP A 43 29.89 -3.19 7.09
C TRP A 43 29.29 -1.85 6.68
N GLU A 44 30.08 -0.94 6.09
CA GLU A 44 29.58 0.33 5.59
C GLU A 44 28.50 0.12 4.51
N PHE A 45 28.70 -0.83 3.59
CA PHE A 45 27.70 -1.15 2.57
C PHE A 45 26.43 -1.78 3.16
N GLU A 46 26.56 -2.66 4.17
CA GLU A 46 25.40 -3.28 4.84
C GLU A 46 24.58 -2.25 5.62
N ASP A 47 25.25 -1.35 6.35
CA ASP A 47 24.59 -0.29 7.12
C ASP A 47 23.87 0.70 6.21
N GLU A 48 24.55 1.17 5.15
CA GLU A 48 23.95 2.07 4.17
C GLU A 48 22.75 1.41 3.46
N LEU A 49 22.86 0.12 3.09
CA LEU A 49 21.77 -0.61 2.46
C LEU A 49 20.55 -0.67 3.39
N LYS A 50 20.77 -0.99 4.66
CA LYS A 50 19.71 -1.07 5.67
C LYS A 50 19.03 0.28 5.87
N ALA A 51 19.80 1.36 5.98
CA ALA A 51 19.25 2.71 6.10
C ALA A 51 18.36 3.09 4.90
N ILE A 52 18.78 2.76 3.68
CA ILE A 52 17.96 2.99 2.48
C ILE A 52 16.66 2.17 2.52
N GLU A 53 16.73 0.91 2.92
CA GLU A 53 15.56 0.02 3.00
C GLU A 53 14.54 0.50 4.03
N GLU A 54 14.99 1.00 5.18
CA GLU A 54 14.12 1.60 6.21
C GLU A 54 13.38 2.82 5.65
N VAL A 55 14.08 3.73 4.97
CA VAL A 55 13.47 4.91 4.34
C VAL A 55 12.45 4.53 3.26
N LEU A 56 12.75 3.53 2.44
CA LEU A 56 11.82 3.04 1.41
C LEU A 56 10.60 2.35 2.05
N LEU A 57 10.79 1.61 3.14
CA LEU A 57 9.72 0.95 3.88
C LEU A 57 8.76 1.97 4.50
N GLU A 58 9.27 2.99 5.18
CA GLU A 58 8.45 4.08 5.71
C GLU A 58 7.62 4.75 4.61
N SER A 59 8.24 5.03 3.46
CA SER A 59 7.52 5.62 2.33
C SER A 59 6.43 4.69 1.81
N ARG A 60 6.65 3.36 1.81
CA ARG A 60 5.65 2.38 1.39
C ARG A 60 4.47 2.38 2.37
N ILE A 61 4.73 2.36 3.67
CA ILE A 61 3.69 2.37 4.71
C ILE A 61 2.80 3.60 4.56
N LYS A 62 3.39 4.79 4.44
CA LYS A 62 2.65 6.06 4.23
C LYS A 62 1.78 6.02 2.97
N ASN A 63 2.32 5.49 1.87
CA ASN A 63 1.56 5.37 0.62
C ASN A 63 0.40 4.38 0.72
N VAL A 64 0.60 3.23 1.39
CA VAL A 64 -0.47 2.25 1.59
C VAL A 64 -1.57 2.85 2.47
N ALA A 65 -1.21 3.52 3.57
CA ALA A 65 -2.17 4.18 4.44
C ALA A 65 -2.99 5.24 3.68
N ALA A 66 -2.34 6.10 2.89
CA ALA A 66 -3.01 7.11 2.08
C ALA A 66 -3.98 6.49 1.06
N LYS A 67 -3.57 5.38 0.40
CA LYS A 67 -4.43 4.67 -0.55
C LYS A 67 -5.62 3.99 0.13
N LYS A 68 -5.42 3.37 1.30
CA LYS A 68 -6.51 2.79 2.10
C LYS A 68 -7.53 3.86 2.47
N ALA A 69 -7.07 4.99 3.02
CA ALA A 69 -7.95 6.10 3.40
C ALA A 69 -8.67 6.73 2.19
N ALA A 70 -8.13 6.64 0.97
CA ALA A 70 -8.82 7.09 -0.24
C ALA A 70 -9.90 6.10 -0.68
N ILE A 71 -9.62 4.80 -0.61
CA ILE A 71 -10.58 3.73 -0.91
C ILE A 71 -11.75 3.76 0.07
N GLU A 72 -11.48 3.90 1.37
CA GLU A 72 -12.52 3.99 2.41
C GLU A 72 -13.47 5.16 2.15
N ARG A 73 -12.93 6.36 1.83
CA ARG A 73 -13.74 7.52 1.48
C ARG A 73 -14.58 7.33 0.22
N GLU A 74 -14.04 6.65 -0.79
CA GLU A 74 -14.81 6.35 -2.02
C GLU A 74 -15.93 5.34 -1.74
N ASN A 75 -15.66 4.31 -0.93
CA ASN A 75 -16.69 3.36 -0.51
C ASN A 75 -17.81 4.04 0.28
N ASP A 76 -17.46 4.90 1.25
CA ASP A 76 -18.45 5.65 2.03
C ASP A 76 -19.35 6.52 1.13
N ARG A 77 -18.76 7.11 0.08
CA ARG A 77 -19.48 7.91 -0.91
C ARG A 77 -20.44 7.04 -1.73
N LEU A 78 -19.96 5.90 -2.24
CA LEU A 78 -20.79 4.98 -3.01
C LEU A 78 -21.94 4.39 -2.16
N ASP A 79 -21.69 4.12 -0.89
CA ASP A 79 -22.71 3.65 0.05
C ASP A 79 -23.79 4.72 0.29
N GLN A 80 -23.41 6.00 0.35
CA GLN A 80 -24.36 7.11 0.44
C GLN A 80 -25.20 7.25 -0.84
N GLU A 81 -24.57 7.22 -2.02
CA GLU A 81 -25.25 7.27 -3.31
C GLU A 81 -26.27 6.12 -3.44
N LEU A 82 -25.88 4.89 -3.07
CA LEU A 82 -26.77 3.72 -3.07
C LEU A 82 -27.95 3.89 -2.10
N GLN A 83 -27.71 4.44 -0.90
CA GLN A 83 -28.78 4.70 0.06
C GLN A 83 -29.77 5.76 -0.44
N GLU A 84 -29.30 6.78 -1.18
CA GLU A 84 -30.14 7.80 -1.79
C GLU A 84 -31.00 7.21 -2.91
N GLU A 85 -30.42 6.43 -3.83
CA GLU A 85 -31.17 5.72 -4.88
C GLU A 85 -32.24 4.78 -4.30
N MET A 86 -31.93 4.05 -3.22
CA MET A 86 -32.90 3.20 -2.53
C MET A 86 -34.06 4.00 -1.92
N ARG A 87 -33.81 5.21 -1.40
CA ARG A 87 -34.87 6.10 -0.88
C ARG A 87 -35.75 6.65 -2.00
N GLU A 88 -35.16 7.01 -3.15
CA GLU A 88 -35.89 7.52 -4.30
C GLU A 88 -36.81 6.45 -4.91
N THR A 89 -36.31 5.23 -5.09
CA THR A 89 -37.09 4.09 -5.58
C THR A 89 -38.23 3.71 -4.62
N ALA A 90 -38.01 3.78 -3.31
CA ALA A 90 -39.05 3.56 -2.31
C ALA A 90 -40.16 4.63 -2.37
N ASN A 91 -39.82 5.88 -2.65
CA ASN A 91 -40.80 6.98 -2.76
C ASN A 91 -41.57 6.99 -4.09
N GLN A 92 -41.04 6.37 -5.15
CA GLN A 92 -41.71 6.24 -6.45
C GLN A 92 -42.61 4.98 -6.56
N ALA A 93 -42.60 4.07 -5.58
CA ALA A 93 -43.46 2.90 -5.60
C ALA A 93 -44.95 3.30 -5.54
N PRO A 94 -45.76 3.01 -6.57
CA PRO A 94 -47.17 3.39 -6.57
C PRO A 94 -47.92 2.61 -5.49
N MET A 95 -48.63 3.35 -4.63
CA MET A 95 -49.66 2.85 -3.73
C MET A 95 -50.69 2.01 -4.52
N THR A 96 -50.47 0.70 -4.63
CA THR A 96 -51.52 -0.25 -5.06
C THR A 96 -52.51 -0.40 -3.92
N ALA A 97 -53.32 0.64 -3.74
CA ALA A 97 -54.32 0.77 -2.71
C ALA A 97 -55.45 -0.26 -2.89
N LYS A 98 -55.62 -1.08 -1.86
CA LYS A 98 -56.89 -1.53 -1.26
C LYS A 98 -58.14 -1.49 -2.16
N LYS A 99 -58.56 -2.65 -2.68
CA LYS A 99 -59.98 -2.99 -2.91
C LYS A 99 -60.23 -4.48 -2.60
N LYS A 100 -60.34 -4.85 -1.32
CA LYS A 100 -61.07 -6.06 -0.93
C LYS A 100 -62.48 -5.65 -0.48
N LYS A 101 -63.44 -5.83 -1.39
CA LYS A 101 -64.89 -5.74 -1.17
C LYS A 101 -65.28 -6.64 0.02
N LYS A 102 -66.01 -6.09 0.99
CA LYS A 102 -66.76 -6.88 1.98
C LYS A 102 -67.88 -7.65 1.25
N PRO A 103 -68.10 -8.95 1.50
CA PRO A 103 -69.32 -9.61 1.09
C PRO A 103 -70.44 -9.25 2.10
N SER A 104 -71.56 -8.75 1.57
CA SER A 104 -72.78 -8.47 2.31
C SER A 104 -73.46 -9.77 2.74
N GLU A 105 -73.94 -9.78 3.98
CA GLU A 105 -74.87 -10.78 4.52
C GLU A 105 -76.12 -10.90 3.63
N ALA A 106 -76.51 -12.13 3.31
CA ALA A 106 -77.83 -12.46 2.80
C ALA A 106 -78.41 -13.58 3.67
N LYS A 107 -79.64 -13.33 4.11
CA LYS A 107 -80.51 -14.12 4.98
C LYS A 107 -80.84 -15.50 4.42
#